data_AF-H3DB43-F1
#
_entry.id   AF-H3DB43-F1
#
_cell.length_a   1.000
_cell.length_b   1.000
_cell.length_c   1.000
_cell.angle_alpha   90.00
_cell.angle_beta   90.00
_cell.angle_gamma   90.00
#
_symmetry.space_group_name_H-M   'P 1'
#
loop_
_entity.id
_entity.type
_entity.pdbx_description
1 polymer ?
#
loop_
_entity_poly.entity_id
_entity_poly.type
_entity_poly.pdbx_seq_one_letter_code
_entity_poly.pdbx_strand_id
1 'polypeptide(L)'
;MLTDRENQSVLITGESGAGKTVNTKRVIQYFATIAALGAKKEATPGKMQGSLEDQIVAANPLLEAYGNAKTVRNDNSSRFGKFIRIHFGTSGKLASADIETYLLEKSRVTFQLSAERS
;
A
#
# COMPACT_ATOMS: atom_id res chain seq x y z
N MET A 1 -13.76 -3.10 14.78
CA MET A 1 -12.99 -4.36 14.63
C MET A 1 -12.96 -5.20 15.90
N LEU A 2 -12.31 -4.77 17.00
CA LEU A 2 -12.25 -5.60 18.23
C LEU A 2 -13.54 -5.57 19.05
N THR A 3 -14.23 -4.42 19.10
CA THR A 3 -15.52 -4.25 19.77
C THR A 3 -16.64 -4.97 19.00
N ASP A 4 -16.86 -4.56 17.76
CA ASP A 4 -18.03 -5.02 16.98
C ASP A 4 -17.78 -6.30 16.18
N ARG A 5 -16.54 -6.82 16.19
CA ARG A 5 -16.12 -8.04 15.46
C ARG A 5 -16.37 -7.98 13.94
N GLU A 6 -16.41 -6.79 13.36
CA GLU A 6 -16.55 -6.57 11.92
C GLU A 6 -15.25 -6.06 11.26
N ASN A 7 -15.05 -6.47 10.01
CA ASN A 7 -13.99 -5.96 9.14
C ASN A 7 -14.21 -4.47 8.83
N GLN A 8 -13.12 -3.73 8.63
CA GLN A 8 -13.17 -2.29 8.42
C GLN A 8 -12.48 -1.92 7.11
N SER A 9 -12.95 -0.85 6.47
CA SER A 9 -12.34 -0.32 5.25
C SER A 9 -12.10 1.18 5.38
N VAL A 10 -10.94 1.64 4.93
CA VAL A 10 -10.62 3.06 4.81
C VAL A 10 -10.49 3.38 3.33
N LEU A 11 -11.35 4.27 2.82
CA LEU A 11 -11.31 4.71 1.43
C LEU A 11 -10.57 6.06 1.33
N ILE A 12 -9.44 6.07 0.63
CA ILE A 12 -8.64 7.27 0.40
C ILE A 12 -8.83 7.72 -1.04
N THR A 13 -9.70 8.71 -1.26
CA THR A 13 -9.97 9.30 -2.58
C THR A 13 -9.24 10.62 -2.79
N GLY A 14 -9.17 11.07 -4.04
CA GLY A 14 -8.61 12.35 -4.41
C GLY A 14 -8.03 12.33 -5.82
N GLU A 15 -7.82 13.50 -6.40
CA GLU A 15 -7.19 13.62 -7.71
C GLU A 15 -5.71 13.21 -7.68
N SER A 16 -5.10 13.15 -8.87
CA SER A 16 -3.66 12.99 -9.02
C SER A 16 -2.94 14.11 -8.27
N GLY A 17 -1.96 13.78 -7.41
CA GLY A 17 -1.25 14.77 -6.59
C GLY A 17 -1.85 15.05 -5.20
N ALA A 18 -3.06 14.56 -4.88
CA ALA A 18 -3.72 14.80 -3.59
C ALA A 18 -3.07 14.11 -2.36
N GLY A 19 -1.91 13.47 -2.50
CA GLY A 19 -1.21 12.82 -1.39
C GLY A 19 -1.78 11.47 -0.94
N LYS A 20 -2.58 10.79 -1.77
CA LYS A 20 -3.20 9.48 -1.43
C LYS A 20 -2.18 8.43 -0.97
N THR A 21 -1.09 8.27 -1.73
CA THR A 21 -0.03 7.28 -1.44
C THR A 21 0.67 7.59 -0.11
N VAL A 22 0.96 8.87 0.15
CA VAL A 22 1.60 9.32 1.39
C VAL A 22 0.70 9.01 2.60
N ASN A 23 -0.59 9.35 2.51
CA ASN A 23 -1.56 9.05 3.57
C ASN A 23 -1.72 7.54 3.79
N THR A 24 -1.79 6.76 2.72
CA THR A 24 -1.86 5.29 2.80
C THR A 24 -0.67 4.72 3.57
N LYS A 25 0.55 5.21 3.30
CA LYS A 25 1.75 4.82 4.06
C LYS A 25 1.60 5.15 5.54
N ARG A 26 1.14 6.35 5.91
CA ARG A 26 0.95 6.75 7.31
C ARG A 26 -0.09 5.89 8.03
N VAL A 27 -1.17 5.51 7.37
CA VAL A 27 -2.19 4.61 7.92
C VAL A 27 -1.61 3.22 8.22
N ILE A 28 -0.82 2.67 7.30
CA ILE A 28 -0.15 1.36 7.50
C ILE A 28 0.83 1.43 8.68
N GLN A 29 1.64 2.48 8.76
CA GLN A 29 2.58 2.70 9.86
C GLN A 29 1.86 2.80 11.21
N TYR A 30 0.71 3.49 11.24
CA TYR A 30 -0.11 3.60 12.45
C TYR A 30 -0.60 2.23 12.92
N PHE A 31 -1.19 1.44 12.02
CA PHE A 31 -1.65 0.08 12.34
C PHE A 31 -0.52 -0.83 12.82
N ALA A 32 0.65 -0.77 12.17
CA ALA A 32 1.81 -1.54 12.60
C ALA A 32 2.28 -1.15 14.01
N THR A 33 2.31 0.15 14.32
CA THR A 33 2.75 0.66 15.61
C THR A 33 1.82 0.20 16.74
N ILE A 34 0.50 0.39 16.58
CA ILE A 34 -0.47 0.02 17.62
C ILE A 34 -0.56 -1.50 17.81
N ALA A 35 -0.39 -2.28 16.74
CA ALA A 35 -0.45 -3.74 16.78
C ALA A 35 0.86 -4.40 17.27
N ALA A 36 1.97 -3.65 17.27
CA ALA A 36 3.26 -4.11 17.79
C ALA A 36 3.40 -3.93 19.31
N LEU A 37 2.52 -3.15 19.95
CA LEU A 37 2.49 -2.98 21.41
C LEU A 37 2.24 -4.33 22.09
N GLY A 38 3.30 -4.93 22.65
CA GLY A 38 3.25 -6.21 23.37
C GLY A 38 3.87 -7.41 22.67
N ALA A 39 4.67 -7.24 21.61
CA ALA A 39 5.52 -8.28 21.06
C ALA A 39 6.99 -7.81 20.99
N LYS A 40 7.89 -8.45 21.76
CA LYS A 40 9.33 -8.29 21.55
C LYS A 40 9.66 -8.88 20.18
N LYS A 41 10.25 -8.10 19.28
CA LYS A 41 10.80 -8.58 18.00
C LYS A 41 11.95 -9.54 18.31
N GLU A 42 11.71 -10.86 18.28
CA GLU A 42 12.81 -11.82 18.23
C GLU A 42 13.41 -11.77 16.83
N ALA A 43 14.65 -11.28 16.74
CA ALA A 43 15.42 -11.29 15.50
C ALA A 43 15.80 -12.75 15.19
N THR A 44 15.02 -13.42 14.34
CA THR A 44 15.40 -14.74 13.80
C THR A 44 16.37 -14.53 12.63
N PRO A 45 17.63 -15.00 12.70
CA PRO A 45 18.56 -14.88 11.58
C PRO A 45 18.06 -15.73 10.40
N GLY A 46 17.99 -15.15 9.20
CA GLY A 46 17.64 -15.87 7.95
C GLY A 46 16.23 -15.62 7.39
N LYS A 47 15.36 -14.86 8.07
CA LYS A 47 14.13 -14.32 7.46
C LYS A 47 14.43 -12.96 6.82
N MET A 48 13.76 -12.67 5.68
CA MET A 48 13.87 -11.39 4.95
C MET A 48 13.95 -10.20 5.93
N GLN A 49 14.95 -9.33 5.73
CA GLN A 49 15.16 -8.12 6.52
C GLN A 49 13.91 -7.23 6.47
N GLY A 50 13.18 -7.14 7.58
CA GLY A 50 12.08 -6.19 7.74
C GLY A 50 10.89 -6.77 8.48
N SER A 51 10.23 -5.95 9.28
CA SER A 51 8.91 -6.25 9.81
C SER A 51 7.88 -6.41 8.68
N LEU A 52 6.73 -7.02 8.95
CA LEU A 52 5.66 -7.15 7.96
C LEU A 52 5.22 -5.77 7.42
N GLU A 53 5.29 -4.72 8.25
CA GLU A 53 5.13 -3.33 7.83
C GLU A 53 6.16 -2.92 6.76
N ASP A 54 7.44 -3.16 7.03
CA ASP A 54 8.53 -2.83 6.11
C ASP A 54 8.33 -3.54 4.77
N GLN A 55 7.83 -4.77 4.78
CA GLN A 55 7.52 -5.53 3.57
C GLN A 55 6.36 -4.91 2.77
N ILE A 56 5.26 -4.52 3.44
CA ILE A 56 4.12 -3.85 2.79
C ILE A 56 4.57 -2.51 2.18
N VAL A 57 5.39 -1.75 2.91
CA VAL A 57 5.91 -0.46 2.43
C VAL A 57 6.91 -0.65 1.29
N ALA A 58 7.77 -1.67 1.36
CA ALA A 58 8.75 -2.01 0.33
C ALA A 58 8.12 -2.51 -0.97
N ALA A 59 6.88 -2.99 -0.94
CA ALA A 59 6.13 -3.31 -2.15
C ALA A 59 5.77 -2.06 -2.97
N ASN A 60 5.65 -0.88 -2.35
CA ASN A 60 5.22 0.33 -3.05
C ASN A 60 6.20 0.78 -4.14
N PRO A 61 7.53 0.90 -3.91
CA PRO A 61 8.47 1.22 -4.98
C PRO A 61 8.33 0.34 -6.22
N LEU A 62 8.10 -0.97 -6.03
CA LEU A 62 7.89 -1.91 -7.14
C LEU A 62 6.58 -1.62 -7.88
N LEU A 63 5.49 -1.46 -7.15
CA LEU A 63 4.18 -1.15 -7.74
C LEU A 63 4.17 0.21 -8.45
N GLU A 64 4.89 1.19 -7.92
CA GLU A 64 5.05 2.50 -8.54
C GLU A 64 5.89 2.41 -9.83
N ALA A 65 6.97 1.63 -9.83
CA ALA A 65 7.82 1.47 -11.02
C ALA A 65 7.08 0.86 -12.22
N TYR A 66 6.12 -0.04 -12.00
CA TYR A 66 5.35 -0.70 -13.07
C TYR A 66 3.97 -0.09 -13.32
N GLY A 67 3.43 0.66 -12.37
CA GLY A 67 2.04 1.11 -12.39
C GLY A 67 1.87 2.63 -12.34
N ASN A 68 2.93 3.39 -12.09
CA ASN A 68 2.86 4.85 -12.16
C ASN A 68 3.42 5.36 -13.48
N ALA A 69 2.98 6.54 -13.86
CA ALA A 69 3.40 7.20 -15.07
C ALA A 69 3.32 8.72 -14.97
N LYS A 70 4.06 9.39 -15.84
CA LYS A 70 3.97 10.83 -16.03
C LYS A 70 2.74 11.17 -16.87
N THR A 71 1.81 11.89 -16.27
CA THR A 71 0.60 12.42 -16.93
C THR A 71 0.75 13.92 -17.15
N VAL A 72 -0.19 14.54 -17.87
CA VAL A 72 -0.23 16.01 -18.03
C VAL A 72 -0.32 16.74 -16.68
N ARG A 73 -0.95 16.12 -15.66
CA ARG A 73 -1.26 16.75 -14.37
C ARG A 73 -0.36 16.32 -13.21
N ASN A 74 0.43 15.26 -13.36
CA ASN A 74 1.25 14.70 -12.30
C ASN A 74 2.34 13.79 -12.88
N ASP A 75 3.57 14.02 -12.46
CA ASP A 75 4.74 13.26 -12.91
C ASP A 75 4.82 11.82 -12.36
N ASN A 76 4.12 11.52 -11.28
CA ASN A 76 4.08 10.18 -10.66
C ASN A 76 2.63 9.76 -10.37
N SER A 77 1.80 9.69 -11.42
CA SER A 77 0.38 9.33 -11.29
C SER A 77 0.21 7.81 -11.29
N SER A 78 -0.39 7.24 -10.25
CA SER A 78 -0.78 5.83 -10.26
C SER A 78 -1.89 5.58 -11.27
N ARG A 79 -1.66 4.62 -12.16
CA ARG A 79 -2.57 4.22 -13.24
C ARG A 79 -3.26 2.88 -12.98
N PHE A 80 -3.42 2.55 -11.71
CA PHE A 80 -4.12 1.38 -11.20
C PHE A 80 -4.74 1.71 -9.84
N GLY A 81 -5.83 1.04 -9.50
CA GLY A 81 -6.37 0.97 -8.16
C GLY A 81 -5.61 -0.04 -7.31
N LYS A 82 -5.47 0.25 -6.02
CA LYS A 82 -4.77 -0.63 -5.06
C LYS A 82 -5.62 -0.80 -3.83
N PHE A 83 -5.89 -2.06 -3.47
CA PHE A 83 -6.57 -2.43 -2.24
C PHE A 83 -5.61 -3.25 -1.38
N ILE A 84 -5.25 -2.71 -0.21
CA ILE A 84 -4.35 -3.38 0.74
C ILE A 84 -5.21 -3.92 1.86
N ARG A 85 -5.26 -5.25 2.01
CA ARG A 85 -5.89 -5.91 3.15
C ARG A 85 -4.84 -6.16 4.20
N ILE A 86 -5.11 -5.68 5.41
CA ILE A 86 -4.29 -5.94 6.60
C ILE A 86 -5.08 -6.86 7.50
N HIS A 87 -4.57 -8.07 7.72
CA HIS A 87 -5.20 -9.07 8.56
C HIS A 87 -4.69 -8.94 9.99
N PHE A 88 -5.62 -8.84 10.93
CA PHE A 88 -5.32 -8.88 12.34
C PHE A 88 -5.79 -10.21 12.92
N GLY A 89 -4.95 -10.81 13.77
CA GLY A 89 -5.31 -12.00 14.53
C GLY A 89 -6.37 -11.70 15.59
N THR A 90 -6.86 -12.75 16.25
CA THR A 90 -7.91 -12.66 17.29
C THR A 90 -7.52 -11.78 18.48
N SER A 91 -6.22 -11.62 18.74
CA SER A 91 -5.65 -10.76 19.78
C SER A 91 -5.45 -9.30 19.34
N GLY A 92 -5.84 -8.95 18.10
CA GLY A 92 -5.65 -7.60 17.54
C GLY A 92 -4.24 -7.31 17.02
N LYS A 93 -3.34 -8.32 17.01
CA LYS A 93 -1.98 -8.20 16.46
C LYS A 93 -1.98 -8.39 14.94
N LEU A 94 -1.04 -7.74 14.27
CA LEU A 94 -0.81 -7.87 12.83
C LEU A 94 -0.44 -9.33 12.49
N ALA A 95 -1.18 -9.96 11.58
CA ALA A 95 -1.00 -11.37 11.22
C ALA A 95 -0.45 -11.55 9.80
N SER A 96 -1.04 -10.89 8.82
CA SER A 96 -0.64 -10.95 7.42
C SER A 96 -1.17 -9.74 6.65
N ALA A 97 -0.73 -9.57 5.41
CA ALA A 97 -1.26 -8.57 4.51
C ALA A 97 -1.23 -9.07 3.07
N ASP A 98 -2.13 -8.57 2.25
CA ASP A 98 -2.15 -8.83 0.82
C ASP A 98 -2.57 -7.56 0.05
N ILE A 99 -2.20 -7.52 -1.22
CA ILE A 99 -2.43 -6.38 -2.10
C ILE A 99 -3.16 -6.89 -3.34
N GLU A 100 -4.35 -6.35 -3.59
CA GLU A 100 -5.08 -6.53 -4.83
C GLU A 100 -4.98 -5.27 -5.68
N THR A 101 -4.75 -5.46 -6.97
CA THR A 101 -4.66 -4.37 -7.95
C THR A 101 -5.85 -4.42 -8.90
N TYR A 102 -6.34 -3.24 -9.28
CA TYR A 102 -7.54 -3.06 -10.08
C TYR A 102 -7.26 -2.12 -11.24
N LEU A 103 -7.87 -2.37 -12.40
CA LEU A 103 -7.98 -1.41 -13.50
C LEU A 103 -6.64 -0.75 -13.90
N LEU A 104 -5.60 -1.55 -14.12
CA LEU A 104 -4.36 -1.04 -14.70
C LEU A 104 -4.62 -0.46 -16.10
N GLU A 105 -4.13 0.74 -16.38
CA GLU A 105 -4.22 1.38 -17.70
C GLU A 105 -3.26 0.72 -18.71
N LYS A 106 -3.62 -0.47 -19.20
CA LYS A 106 -2.77 -1.30 -20.07
C LYS A 106 -2.37 -0.60 -21.38
N SER A 107 -3.19 0.34 -21.88
CA SER A 107 -2.90 1.09 -23.10
C SER A 107 -1.61 1.91 -23.01
N ARG A 108 -1.21 2.33 -21.81
CA ARG A 108 -0.02 3.15 -21.59
C ARG A 108 1.28 2.45 -21.95
N VAL A 109 1.29 1.12 -21.95
CA VAL A 109 2.43 0.30 -22.36
C VAL A 109 2.79 0.54 -23.83
N THR A 110 1.80 0.79 -24.69
CA THR A 110 2.00 0.92 -26.15
C THR A 110 1.65 2.31 -26.68
N PHE A 111 1.03 3.17 -25.87
CA PHE A 111 0.53 4.48 -26.30
C PHE A 111 0.78 5.55 -25.25
N GLN A 112 1.27 6.72 -25.69
CA GLN A 112 1.44 7.89 -24.84
C GLN A 112 1.01 9.14 -25.61
N LEU A 113 0.35 10.08 -24.91
CA LEU A 113 0.09 11.42 -25.45
C LEU A 113 1.38 12.24 -25.47
N SER A 114 1.44 13.28 -26.31
CA SER A 114 2.65 14.07 -26.58
C SER A 114 3.35 14.66 -25.33
N ALA A 115 2.61 14.92 -24.26
CA ALA A 115 3.13 15.49 -23.00
C ALA A 115 3.26 14.46 -21.86
N GLU A 116 2.89 13.20 -22.10
CA GLU A 116 2.90 12.10 -21.14
C GLU A 116 4.05 11.12 -21.40
N ARG A 117 4.39 10.31 -20.41
CA ARG A 117 5.36 9.22 -20.56
C ARG A 117 4.84 7.96 -19.87
N SER A 118 5.27 6.80 -20.38
CA SER A 118 5.14 5.53 -19.66
C SER A 118 6.18 5.42 -18.55
#